data_AF-A0A969Z8Z0-F1
#
_entry.id   AF-A0A969Z8Z0-F1
#
_cell.length_a   1.000
_cell.length_b   1.000
_cell.length_c   1.000
_cell.angle_alpha   90.00
_cell.angle_beta   90.00
_cell.angle_gamma   90.00
#
_symmetry.space_group_name_H-M   'P 1'
#
loop_
_entity.id
_entity.type
_entity.pdbx_description
1 polymer ?
#
loop_
_entity_poly.entity_id
_entity_poly.type
_entity_poly.pdbx_seq_one_letter_code
_entity_poly.pdbx_strand_id
1 'polypeptide(L)'
;ALFQQTNGKWQKLETEHITTIAELCKKTDKQTVFCGELTPAAIDELTSTLGERALIPSPSARMRRCGFLAELGYIRLQKEDYDNAATLQPIYLKKPPITRHKNMAPLTAEEM
;
A
#
# COMPACT_ATOMS: atom_id res chain seq x y z
N ALA A 1 -0.54 5.86 2.31
CA ALA A 1 0.67 6.51 2.85
C ALA A 1 1.07 7.63 1.90
N LEU A 2 1.52 8.74 2.46
CA LEU A 2 2.00 9.91 1.73
C LEU A 2 3.47 10.12 2.08
N PHE A 3 4.29 10.35 1.06
CA PHE A 3 5.72 10.60 1.22
C PHE A 3 6.08 11.93 0.55
N GLN A 4 7.02 12.64 1.16
CA GLN A 4 7.60 13.85 0.59
C GLN A 4 9.12 13.78 0.72
N GLN A 5 9.83 14.26 -0.30
CA GLN A 5 11.26 14.44 -0.21
C GLN A 5 11.56 15.87 0.30
N THR A 6 12.31 15.96 1.39
CA THR A 6 12.75 17.24 1.98
C THR A 6 14.25 17.15 2.27
N ASN A 7 15.03 18.12 1.78
CA ASN A 7 16.50 18.13 1.92
C ASN A 7 17.16 16.82 1.47
N GLY A 8 16.70 16.26 0.35
CA GLY A 8 17.19 15.00 -0.21
C GLY A 8 16.72 13.73 0.52
N LYS A 9 16.00 13.84 1.64
CA LYS A 9 15.52 12.70 2.44
C LYS A 9 14.03 12.47 2.23
N TRP A 10 13.64 11.21 2.04
CA TRP A 10 12.25 10.81 2.04
C TRP A 10 11.69 10.80 3.46
N GLN A 11 10.54 11.44 3.64
CA GLN A 11 9.80 11.47 4.90
C GLN A 11 8.38 10.96 4.67
N LYS A 12 7.91 10.09 5.55
CA LYS A 12 6.52 9.62 5.59
C LYS A 12 5.69 10.68 6.30
N LEU A 13 4.77 11.32 5.59
CA LEU A 13 3.86 12.33 6.14
C LEU A 13 2.58 11.70 6.68
N GLU A 14 2.09 10.66 6.01
CA GLU A 14 0.92 9.91 6.44
C GLU A 14 1.20 8.41 6.38
N THR A 15 0.76 7.68 7.41
CA THR A 15 0.85 6.23 7.46
C THR A 15 -0.06 5.56 6.43
N GLU A 16 0.20 4.27 6.21
CA GLU A 16 -0.60 3.39 5.39
C GLU A 16 -2.05 3.37 5.90
N HIS A 17 -3.01 3.63 5.01
CA HIS A 17 -4.43 3.69 5.34
C HIS A 17 -5.26 3.34 4.11
N ILE A 18 -6.53 2.97 4.34
CA ILE A 18 -7.51 2.71 3.28
C ILE A 18 -8.31 3.97 3.04
N THR A 19 -8.46 4.36 1.78
CA THR A 19 -9.25 5.53 1.36
C THR A 19 -9.88 5.26 -0.01
N THR A 20 -10.80 6.13 -0.43
CA THR A 20 -11.34 6.18 -1.80
C THR A 20 -10.54 7.17 -2.66
N ILE A 21 -10.69 7.09 -3.98
CA ILE A 21 -10.08 8.05 -4.90
C ILE A 21 -10.65 9.46 -4.68
N ALA A 22 -11.97 9.60 -4.55
CA ALA A 22 -12.61 10.87 -4.22
C ALA A 22 -12.02 11.54 -2.95
N GLU A 23 -11.83 10.81 -1.85
CA GLU A 23 -11.23 11.36 -0.63
C GLU A 23 -9.74 11.68 -0.81
N LEU A 24 -9.02 10.86 -1.60
CA LEU A 24 -7.64 11.13 -1.96
C LEU A 24 -7.50 12.42 -2.77
N CYS A 25 -8.41 12.67 -3.73
CA CYS A 25 -8.47 13.90 -4.51
C CYS A 25 -8.71 15.12 -3.62
N LYS A 26 -9.66 15.05 -2.67
CA LYS A 26 -9.95 16.14 -1.73
C LYS A 26 -8.74 16.54 -0.88
N LYS A 27 -7.93 15.56 -0.48
CA LYS A 27 -6.73 15.76 0.36
C LYS A 27 -5.50 16.17 -0.44
N THR A 28 -5.50 16.01 -1.76
CA THR A 28 -4.35 16.34 -2.60
C THR A 28 -4.38 17.83 -2.94
N ASP A 29 -3.55 18.62 -2.25
CA ASP A 29 -3.41 20.06 -2.46
C ASP A 29 -2.27 20.41 -3.44
N LYS A 30 -1.20 19.61 -3.46
CA LYS A 30 0.01 19.81 -4.25
C LYS A 30 0.12 18.84 -5.41
N GLN A 31 0.98 19.18 -6.38
CA GLN A 31 1.37 18.26 -7.43
C GLN A 31 1.98 16.99 -6.81
N THR A 32 1.38 15.85 -7.13
CA THR A 32 1.63 14.58 -6.44
C THR A 32 1.79 13.45 -7.46
N VAL A 33 2.80 12.61 -7.24
CA VAL A 33 3.01 11.39 -8.02
C VAL A 33 2.16 10.27 -7.44
N PHE A 34 1.24 9.73 -8.24
CA PHE A 34 0.43 8.56 -7.86
C PHE A 34 1.06 7.29 -8.42
N CYS A 35 1.57 6.43 -7.53
CA CYS A 35 2.24 5.19 -7.88
C CYS A 35 1.58 3.96 -7.25
N GLY A 36 1.98 2.77 -7.71
CA GLY A 36 1.38 1.50 -7.35
C GLY A 36 0.32 1.05 -8.35
N GLU A 37 -0.54 0.14 -7.91
CA GLU A 37 -1.61 -0.43 -8.72
C GLU A 37 -2.78 0.55 -8.82
N LEU A 38 -2.90 1.22 -9.96
CA LEU A 38 -4.02 2.09 -10.30
C LEU A 38 -4.77 1.48 -11.48
N THR A 39 -6.07 1.29 -11.32
CA THR A 39 -6.97 0.88 -12.41
C THR A 39 -7.16 2.03 -13.40
N PRO A 40 -7.56 1.75 -14.66
CA PRO A 40 -7.89 2.81 -15.62
C PRO A 40 -8.91 3.81 -15.07
N ALA A 41 -9.99 3.32 -14.45
CA ALA A 41 -11.02 4.18 -13.84
C ALA A 41 -10.45 5.08 -12.72
N ALA A 42 -9.53 4.57 -11.90
CA ALA A 42 -8.89 5.40 -10.87
C ALA A 42 -7.98 6.47 -11.47
N ILE A 43 -7.28 6.16 -12.56
CA ILE A 43 -6.46 7.13 -13.30
C ILE A 43 -7.35 8.22 -13.91
N ASP A 44 -8.47 7.84 -14.52
CA ASP A 44 -9.42 8.78 -15.10
C ASP A 44 -10.02 9.70 -14.04
N GLU A 45 -10.42 9.17 -12.88
CA GLU A 45 -10.95 9.97 -11.76
C GLU A 45 -9.88 10.91 -11.18
N LEU A 46 -8.64 10.43 -10.98
CA LEU A 46 -7.52 11.26 -10.51
C LEU A 46 -7.22 12.40 -11.48
N THR A 47 -7.07 12.10 -12.77
CA THR A 47 -6.68 13.09 -13.77
C THR A 47 -7.79 14.09 -14.06
N SER A 48 -9.06 13.65 -14.12
CA SER A 48 -10.21 14.55 -14.29
C SER A 48 -10.43 15.48 -13.09
N THR A 49 -10.19 15.01 -11.86
CA THR A 49 -10.42 15.80 -10.64
C THR A 49 -9.24 16.72 -10.30
N LEU A 50 -8.01 16.26 -10.48
CA LEU A 50 -6.80 16.98 -10.04
C LEU A 50 -6.06 17.69 -11.17
N GLY A 51 -6.33 17.35 -12.44
CA GLY A 51 -5.64 17.90 -13.60
C GLY A 51 -4.13 17.70 -13.50
N GLU A 52 -3.37 18.77 -13.75
CA GLU A 52 -1.90 18.78 -13.73
C GLU A 52 -1.28 18.46 -12.35
N ARG A 53 -2.09 18.47 -11.28
CA ARG A 53 -1.63 18.05 -9.94
C ARG A 53 -1.51 16.54 -9.82
N ALA A 54 -2.16 15.75 -10.68
CA ALA A 54 -2.01 14.31 -10.71
C ALA A 54 -0.94 13.89 -11.73
N LEU A 55 0.27 13.62 -11.22
CA LEU A 55 1.33 13.01 -12.03
C LEU A 55 1.17 11.49 -12.01
N ILE A 56 0.87 10.90 -13.16
CA ILE A 56 0.73 9.45 -13.33
C ILE A 56 1.93 8.92 -14.14
N PRO A 57 2.92 8.27 -13.49
CA PRO A 57 4.06 7.70 -14.21
C PRO A 57 3.62 6.55 -15.13
N SER A 58 4.51 6.20 -16.07
CA SER A 58 4.31 5.04 -16.94
C SER A 58 4.07 3.76 -16.13
N PRO A 59 3.36 2.76 -16.68
CA PRO A 59 3.10 1.50 -15.98
C PRO A 59 4.39 0.84 -15.44
N SER A 60 5.49 0.89 -16.20
CA SER A 60 6.77 0.29 -15.80
C SER A 60 7.43 0.98 -14.60
N ALA A 61 7.19 2.28 -14.42
CA ALA A 61 7.65 3.07 -13.29
C ALA A 61 6.78 2.92 -12.03
N ARG A 62 5.56 2.39 -12.18
CA ARG A 62 4.63 2.12 -11.06
C ARG A 62 4.73 0.69 -10.49
N MET A 63 5.55 -0.17 -11.10
CA MET A 63 5.72 -1.56 -10.67
C MET A 63 6.55 -1.68 -9.39
N ARG A 64 6.15 -2.61 -8.51
CA ARG A 64 6.97 -3.01 -7.35
C ARG A 64 8.05 -3.98 -7.82
N ARG A 65 9.32 -3.59 -7.67
CA ARG A 65 10.47 -4.43 -8.03
C ARG A 65 11.24 -4.82 -6.77
N CYS A 66 11.61 -6.09 -6.64
CA CYS A 66 12.37 -6.58 -5.49
C CYS A 66 13.70 -5.85 -5.32
N GLY A 67 14.33 -5.40 -6.42
CA GLY A 67 15.55 -4.60 -6.38
C GLY A 67 15.42 -3.31 -5.55
N PHE A 68 14.26 -2.63 -5.61
CA PHE A 68 14.02 -1.43 -4.80
C PHE A 68 13.95 -1.78 -3.30
N LEU A 69 13.34 -2.91 -2.95
CA LEU A 69 13.28 -3.38 -1.55
C LEU A 69 14.67 -3.79 -1.05
N ALA A 70 15.48 -4.43 -1.89
CA ALA A 70 16.85 -4.81 -1.55
C ALA A 70 17.72 -3.57 -1.28
N GLU A 71 17.61 -2.53 -2.12
CA GLU A 71 18.31 -1.25 -1.92
C GLU A 71 17.86 -0.55 -0.63
N LEU A 72 16.55 -0.44 -0.39
CA LEU A 72 16.02 0.13 0.86
C LEU A 72 16.48 -0.67 2.09
N GLY A 73 16.46 -2.00 2.02
CA GLY A 73 16.95 -2.88 3.08
C GLY A 73 18.44 -2.70 3.33
N TYR A 74 19.25 -2.58 2.28
CA TYR A 74 20.68 -2.30 2.40
C TYR A 74 20.96 -0.95 3.07
N ILE A 75 20.26 0.12 2.65
CA ILE A 75 20.37 1.46 3.26
C ILE A 75 20.05 1.41 4.76
N ARG A 76 19.01 0.66 5.14
CA ARG A 76 18.61 0.48 6.54
C ARG A 76 19.65 -0.32 7.33
N LEU A 77 20.16 -1.41 6.77
CA LEU A 77 21.19 -2.24 7.37
C LEU A 77 22.48 -1.45 7.66
N GLN A 78 22.94 -0.62 6.71
CA GLN A 78 24.12 0.24 6.88
C GLN A 78 23.98 1.28 8.00
N LYS A 79 22.74 1.57 8.43
CA LYS A 79 22.42 2.51 9.51
C LYS A 79 22.07 1.82 10.82
N GLU A 80 22.25 0.50 10.89
CA GLU A 80 21.84 -0.33 12.02
C GLU A 80 20.33 -0.20 12.35
N ASP A 81 19.51 0.16 11.35
CA ASP A 81 18.05 0.33 11.44
C ASP A 81 17.34 -0.93 10.93
N TYR A 82 17.48 -2.02 11.66
CA TYR A 82 16.84 -3.30 11.35
C TYR A 82 16.00 -3.81 12.53
N ASP A 83 14.94 -4.52 12.19
CA ASP A 83 13.98 -5.07 13.16
C ASP A 83 14.46 -6.41 13.74
N ASN A 84 13.96 -6.78 14.92
CA ASN A 84 14.12 -8.14 15.44
C ASN A 84 13.25 -9.11 14.63
N ALA A 85 13.86 -10.11 14.02
CA ALA A 85 13.17 -11.09 13.18
C ALA A 85 12.01 -11.80 13.90
N ALA A 86 12.15 -12.07 15.20
CA ALA A 86 11.12 -12.74 15.99
C ALA A 86 9.88 -11.87 16.27
N THR A 87 9.98 -10.55 16.12
CA THR A 87 8.89 -9.59 16.39
C THR A 87 8.21 -9.08 15.13
N LEU A 88 8.69 -9.46 13.95
CA LEU A 88 8.12 -9.01 12.68
C LEU A 88 6.70 -9.55 12.50
N GLN A 89 5.80 -8.66 12.11
CA GLN A 89 4.41 -8.99 11.80
C GLN A 89 3.94 -8.25 10.55
N PRO A 90 3.05 -8.84 9.74
CA PRO A 90 2.45 -8.14 8.60
C PRO A 90 1.62 -6.94 9.04
N ILE A 91 1.64 -5.87 8.24
CA ILE A 91 0.76 -4.72 8.42
C ILE A 91 -0.51 -4.93 7.58
N TYR A 92 -1.55 -5.51 8.18
CA TYR A 92 -2.85 -5.65 7.54
C TYR A 92 -3.74 -4.42 7.77
N LEU A 93 -3.97 -3.62 6.73
CA LEU A 93 -4.88 -2.48 6.81
C LEU A 93 -6.36 -2.89 6.88
N LYS A 94 -6.71 -3.98 6.20
CA LYS A 94 -8.04 -4.59 6.27
C LYS A 94 -7.94 -5.87 7.07
N LYS A 95 -8.72 -5.99 8.14
CA LYS A 95 -8.79 -7.23 8.91
C LYS A 95 -9.25 -8.36 7.98
N PRO A 96 -8.63 -9.55 8.04
CA PRO A 96 -9.09 -10.69 7.26
C PRO A 96 -10.54 -10.99 7.64
N PRO A 97 -11.38 -11.43 6.68
CA PRO A 97 -12.70 -11.93 7.03
C PRO A 97 -12.53 -13.16 7.91
N ILE A 98 -12.79 -13.01 9.21
CA ILE A 98 -12.86 -14.14 10.14
C ILE A 98 -14.23 -14.76 9.93
N THR A 99 -14.31 -15.74 9.02
CA THR A 99 -15.53 -16.52 8.82
C THR A 99 -15.77 -17.36 10.07
N ARG A 100 -17.01 -17.39 10.58
CA ARG A 100 -17.38 -18.37 11.61
C ARG A 100 -17.19 -19.77 11.03
N HIS A 101 -16.53 -20.64 11.79
CA HIS A 101 -16.43 -22.05 11.43
C HIS A 101 -17.83 -22.60 11.18
N LYS A 102 -18.05 -23.28 10.04
CA LYS A 102 -19.30 -23.96 9.78
C LYS A 102 -19.41 -25.09 10.81
N ASN A 103 -20.42 -25.07 11.68
CA ASN A 103 -20.70 -26.23 12.52
C ASN A 103 -21.07 -27.38 11.57
N MET A 104 -20.11 -28.25 11.27
CA MET A 104 -20.39 -29.51 10.63
C MET A 104 -21.11 -30.35 11.69
N ALA A 105 -22.33 -30.78 11.39
CA ALA A 105 -22.95 -31.82 12.19
C ALA A 105 -21.97 -33.02 12.23
N PRO A 106 -21.82 -33.70 13.38
CA PRO A 106 -21.02 -34.91 13.40
C PRO A 106 -21.56 -35.88 12.34
N LEU A 107 -20.65 -36.48 11.56
CA LEU A 107 -21.00 -37.57 10.64
C LEU A 107 -21.75 -38.62 11.46
N THR A 108 -22.96 -38.98 11.04
CA THR A 108 -23.71 -40.03 11.72
C THR A 108 -23.04 -41.37 11.44
N ALA A 109 -23.20 -42.34 12.33
CA ALA A 109 -22.63 -43.68 12.17
C ALA A 109 -23.15 -44.43 10.91
N GLU A 110 -24.13 -43.86 10.21
CA GLU A 110 -24.67 -44.36 8.93
C GLU A 110 -23.87 -43.86 7.71
N GLU A 111 -22.98 -42.88 7.89
CA GLU A 111 -22.12 -42.29 6.84
C GLU A 111 -20.65 -42.75 6.94
N MET A 112 -20.35 -43.69 7.85
CA MET A 112 -19.07 -44.40 7.96
C MET A 112 -19.16 -45.80 7.34
#